data_AF-A0A7M3MCK8-F1
#
_entry.id   AF-A0A7M3MCK8-F1
#
_cell.length_a   1.000
_cell.length_b   1.000
_cell.length_c   1.000
_cell.angle_alpha   90.00
_cell.angle_beta   90.00
_cell.angle_gamma   90.00
#
_symmetry.space_group_name_H-M   'P 1'
#
loop_
_entity.id
_entity.type
_entity.pdbx_description
1 polymer ?
#
loop_
_entity_poly.entity_id
_entity_poly.type
_entity_poly.pdbx_seq_one_letter_code
_entity_poly.pdbx_strand_id
1 'polypeptide(L)'
;MSDEGRRVIKMESILALMAGKSGGEVSDLLAFLTQRDLNAEEESVVQPLAKAWLMSKIPGLMNVEYQESDVFESWAASQSKKLGGENVSIAPIPESEMAPINVVLDTLRSNDATISEQAEKIAELEAKVEELEPYVGKSEKLEKEVEQLKSKVESLEAEKAEQAEKIAEFEGKLPVAEDELNATIKDIVTKALKDAVATVPVGAAAAAGAEAGEAAAAEPEEEAGVPDSFGFGASGSDGDGFGF
;
A
#
# COMPACT_ATOMS: atom_id res chain seq x y z
N MET A 1 24.50 10.11 62.65
CA MET A 1 23.32 10.28 61.79
C MET A 1 23.61 11.52 60.96
N SER A 2 24.21 11.36 59.76
CA SER A 2 24.53 12.52 58.93
C SER A 2 23.25 13.22 58.50
N ASP A 3 23.27 14.54 58.61
CA ASP A 3 22.18 15.47 58.27
C ASP A 3 22.08 15.72 56.75
N GLU A 4 22.71 14.87 55.95
CA GLU A 4 22.91 15.09 54.51
C GLU A 4 21.59 14.87 53.74
N GLY A 5 21.18 15.89 53.00
CA GLY A 5 20.08 15.83 52.03
C GLY A 5 18.68 16.09 52.59
N ARG A 6 18.50 16.43 53.88
CA ARG A 6 17.17 16.73 54.42
C ARG A 6 16.55 17.99 53.81
N ARG A 7 15.25 17.94 53.53
CA ARG A 7 14.44 19.08 53.10
C ARG A 7 13.28 19.32 54.06
N VAL A 8 12.95 20.59 54.28
CA VAL A 8 11.72 20.97 54.98
C VAL A 8 10.57 20.91 53.98
N ILE A 9 9.59 20.07 54.28
CA ILE A 9 8.44 19.78 53.42
C ILE A 9 7.18 20.17 54.18
N LYS A 10 6.22 20.80 53.48
CA LYS A 10 4.91 21.07 54.06
C LYS A 10 4.19 19.75 54.33
N MET A 11 3.62 19.64 55.53
CA MET A 11 2.79 18.48 55.90
C MET A 11 1.59 18.33 54.97
N GLU A 12 1.07 19.44 54.46
CA GLU A 12 -0.02 19.43 53.47
C GLU A 12 0.33 18.66 52.19
N SER A 13 1.54 18.82 51.64
CA SER A 13 1.96 18.09 50.43
C SER A 13 2.09 16.59 50.69
N ILE A 14 2.55 16.20 51.89
CA ILE A 14 2.58 14.79 52.34
C ILE A 14 1.17 14.24 52.50
N LEU A 15 0.27 15.02 53.10
CA LEU A 15 -1.12 14.65 53.30
C LEU A 15 -1.89 14.59 51.98
N ALA A 16 -1.55 15.42 50.99
CA ALA A 16 -2.07 15.33 49.62
C ALA A 16 -1.69 13.99 48.98
N LEU A 17 -0.42 13.59 49.08
CA LEU A 17 0.03 12.27 48.63
C LEU A 17 -0.75 11.15 49.35
N MET A 18 -0.88 11.23 50.68
CA MET A 18 -1.62 10.25 51.48
C MET A 18 -3.09 10.12 51.06
N ALA A 19 -3.73 11.26 50.78
CA ALA A 19 -5.10 11.36 50.27
C ALA A 19 -5.27 10.92 48.80
N GLY A 20 -4.19 10.50 48.11
CA GLY A 20 -4.23 10.08 46.71
C GLY A 20 -4.39 11.24 45.72
N LYS A 21 -4.13 12.48 46.16
CA LYS A 21 -4.11 13.65 45.28
C LYS A 21 -2.80 13.72 44.51
N SER A 22 -2.87 14.28 43.31
CA SER A 22 -1.73 14.61 42.46
C SER A 22 -1.62 16.13 42.27
N GLY A 23 -0.48 16.59 41.75
CA GLY A 23 -0.21 18.01 41.50
C GLY A 23 1.24 18.38 41.76
N GLY A 24 1.63 19.60 41.38
CA GLY A 24 3.04 20.01 41.37
C GLY A 24 3.78 19.85 42.71
N GLU A 25 3.13 20.11 43.85
CA GLU A 25 3.75 19.90 45.16
C GLU A 25 3.96 18.41 45.49
N VAL A 26 3.08 17.52 45.02
CA VAL A 26 3.23 16.06 45.20
C VAL A 26 4.30 15.54 44.24
N SER A 27 4.34 16.01 43.00
CA SER A 27 5.41 15.69 42.05
C SER A 27 6.78 16.11 42.56
N ASP A 28 6.92 17.33 43.08
CA ASP A 28 8.18 17.82 43.69
C ASP A 28 8.58 16.99 44.92
N LEU A 29 7.62 16.58 45.76
CA LEU A 29 7.85 15.66 46.87
C LEU A 29 8.38 14.30 46.38
N LEU A 30 7.74 13.70 45.38
CA LEU A 30 8.16 12.40 44.83
C LEU A 30 9.53 12.47 44.17
N ALA A 31 9.80 13.51 43.39
CA ALA A 31 11.10 13.75 42.77
C ALA A 31 12.20 13.95 43.81
N PHE A 32 11.92 14.71 44.88
CA PHE A 32 12.85 14.87 46.00
C PHE A 32 13.13 13.54 46.71
N LEU A 33 12.09 12.76 47.04
CA LEU A 33 12.24 11.51 47.77
C LEU A 33 13.01 10.45 46.96
N THR A 34 12.77 10.39 45.66
CA THR A 34 13.42 9.45 44.75
C THR A 34 14.75 9.96 44.19
N GLN A 35 15.05 11.25 44.40
CA GLN A 35 16.23 11.96 43.89
C GLN A 35 16.37 11.92 42.36
N ARG A 36 15.25 11.90 41.64
CA ARG A 36 15.22 11.88 40.17
C ARG A 36 13.98 12.57 39.63
N ASP A 37 14.05 12.99 38.38
CA ASP A 37 12.89 13.47 37.64
C ASP A 37 11.99 12.30 37.24
N LEU A 38 10.69 12.49 37.43
CA LEU A 38 9.65 11.50 37.21
C LEU A 38 8.65 12.01 36.18
N ASN A 39 8.20 11.12 35.28
CA ASN A 39 7.01 11.34 34.47
C ASN A 39 5.73 10.90 35.22
N ALA A 40 4.54 11.16 34.66
CA ALA A 40 3.26 10.85 35.32
C ALA A 40 3.06 9.35 35.64
N GLU A 41 3.63 8.47 34.81
CA GLU A 41 3.53 7.01 35.01
C GLU A 41 4.49 6.54 36.11
N GLU A 42 5.73 7.00 36.08
CA GLU A 42 6.75 6.77 37.09
C GLU A 42 6.28 7.28 38.47
N GLU A 43 5.65 8.46 38.53
CA GLU A 43 5.03 8.98 39.75
C GLU A 43 4.06 7.97 40.37
N SER A 44 3.16 7.41 39.56
CA SER A 44 2.16 6.43 40.01
C SER A 44 2.81 5.16 40.57
N VAL A 45 3.93 4.73 39.99
CA VAL A 45 4.71 3.57 40.45
C VAL A 45 5.41 3.85 41.78
N VAL A 46 5.96 5.06 41.97
CA VAL A 46 6.72 5.38 43.19
C VAL A 46 5.86 5.87 44.35
N GLN A 47 4.61 6.29 44.12
CA GLN A 47 3.72 6.77 45.18
C GLN A 47 3.60 5.81 46.38
N PRO A 48 3.38 4.49 46.20
CA PRO A 48 3.30 3.56 47.34
C PRO A 48 4.60 3.46 48.13
N LEU A 49 5.75 3.49 47.44
CA LEU A 49 7.07 3.48 48.06
C LEU A 49 7.28 4.76 48.88
N ALA A 50 6.99 5.92 48.29
CA ALA A 50 7.09 7.21 48.97
C ALA A 50 6.18 7.25 50.21
N LYS A 51 4.95 6.76 50.11
CA LYS A 51 4.04 6.61 51.26
C LYS A 51 4.65 5.73 52.36
N ALA A 52 5.17 4.56 52.01
CA ALA A 52 5.79 3.65 52.98
C ALA A 52 7.01 4.28 53.68
N TRP A 53 7.87 4.97 52.92
CA TRP A 53 9.01 5.70 53.48
C TRP A 53 8.56 6.82 54.44
N LEU A 54 7.57 7.62 54.04
CA LEU A 54 7.03 8.71 54.86
C LEU A 54 6.38 8.16 56.13
N MET A 55 5.63 7.07 56.07
CA MET A 55 5.08 6.39 57.25
C MET A 55 6.17 5.85 58.18
N SER A 56 7.30 5.40 57.66
CA SER A 56 8.45 5.00 58.48
C SER A 56 9.06 6.19 59.24
N LYS A 57 9.10 7.37 58.63
CA LYS A 57 9.65 8.60 59.27
C LYS A 57 8.64 9.31 60.16
N ILE A 58 7.35 9.23 59.83
CA ILE A 58 6.24 9.85 60.55
C ILE A 58 5.20 8.76 60.81
N PRO A 59 5.36 7.95 61.87
CA PRO A 59 4.47 6.82 62.16
C PRO A 59 3.00 7.20 62.32
N GLY A 60 2.72 8.45 62.70
CA GLY A 60 1.35 8.98 62.79
C GLY A 60 0.59 8.94 61.47
N LEU A 61 1.28 8.96 60.32
CA LEU A 61 0.66 8.86 58.99
C LEU A 61 -0.06 7.53 58.75
N MET A 62 0.29 6.46 59.48
CA MET A 62 -0.40 5.17 59.34
C MET A 62 -1.87 5.22 59.80
N ASN A 63 -2.21 6.19 60.65
CA ASN A 63 -3.56 6.36 61.20
C ASN A 63 -4.34 7.49 60.50
N VAL A 64 -3.80 8.02 59.40
CA VAL A 64 -4.42 9.09 58.64
C VAL A 64 -5.31 8.48 57.57
N GLU A 65 -6.60 8.78 57.65
CA GLU A 65 -7.61 8.38 56.69
C GLU A 65 -8.27 9.64 56.10
N TYR A 66 -8.37 9.69 54.77
CA TYR A 66 -9.05 10.76 54.05
C TYR A 66 -10.28 10.17 53.35
N GLN A 67 -11.43 10.84 53.50
CA GLN A 67 -12.63 10.52 52.75
C GLN A 67 -12.85 11.58 51.66
N GLU A 68 -13.21 11.17 50.45
CA GLU A 68 -13.45 12.12 49.34
C GLU A 68 -14.58 13.11 49.62
N SER A 69 -15.50 12.79 50.54
CA SER A 69 -16.53 13.70 51.02
C SER A 69 -15.99 14.84 51.89
N ASP A 70 -14.78 14.72 52.41
CA ASP A 70 -14.17 15.73 53.28
C ASP A 70 -13.55 16.86 52.45
N VAL A 71 -13.70 18.09 52.94
CA VAL A 71 -12.97 19.24 52.42
C VAL A 71 -11.49 19.08 52.75
N PHE A 72 -10.66 18.94 51.72
CA PHE A 72 -9.24 18.63 51.89
C PHE A 72 -8.50 19.61 52.79
N GLU A 73 -8.66 20.92 52.59
CA GLU A 73 -7.93 21.94 53.35
C GLU A 73 -8.22 21.85 54.86
N SER A 74 -9.48 21.62 55.24
CA SER A 74 -9.88 21.53 56.65
C SER A 74 -9.38 20.24 57.29
N TRP A 75 -9.44 19.12 56.54
CA TRP A 75 -8.87 17.85 56.95
C TRP A 75 -7.35 17.94 57.10
N ALA A 76 -6.65 18.50 56.12
CA ALA A 76 -5.20 18.63 56.09
C ALA A 76 -4.69 19.52 57.23
N ALA A 77 -5.37 20.65 57.50
CA ALA A 77 -5.06 21.51 58.63
C ALA A 77 -5.25 20.80 59.99
N SER A 78 -6.29 19.97 60.11
CA SER A 78 -6.55 19.17 61.32
C SER A 78 -5.48 18.10 61.54
N GLN A 79 -5.12 17.35 60.49
CA GLN A 79 -4.09 16.32 60.56
C GLN A 79 -2.69 16.91 60.80
N SER A 80 -2.36 18.04 60.17
CA SER A 80 -1.07 18.72 60.38
C SER A 80 -0.85 19.09 61.85
N LYS A 81 -1.88 19.59 62.55
CA LYS A 81 -1.80 19.87 63.99
C LYS A 81 -1.56 18.61 64.83
N LYS A 82 -2.18 17.47 64.46
CA LYS A 82 -2.00 16.18 65.17
C LYS A 82 -0.61 15.59 64.94
N LEU A 83 -0.02 15.82 63.77
CA LEU A 83 1.26 15.24 63.35
C LEU A 83 2.49 16.09 63.71
N GLY A 84 2.31 17.16 64.49
CA GLY A 84 3.41 17.96 65.03
C GLY A 84 3.69 19.26 64.29
N GLY A 85 2.80 19.73 63.42
CA GLY A 85 2.85 21.06 62.82
C GLY A 85 2.74 21.07 61.29
N GLU A 86 2.98 22.24 60.72
CA GLU A 86 2.80 22.51 59.27
C GLU A 86 3.99 22.05 58.42
N ASN A 87 5.16 21.87 59.02
CA ASN A 87 6.40 21.56 58.30
C ASN A 87 7.14 20.42 58.98
N VAL A 88 7.76 19.56 58.17
CA VAL A 88 8.55 18.42 58.65
C VAL A 88 9.84 18.29 57.85
N SER A 89 10.94 17.99 58.55
CA SER A 89 12.24 17.75 57.93
C SER A 89 12.40 16.27 57.61
N ILE A 90 12.53 15.94 56.33
CA ILE A 90 12.58 14.56 55.84
C ILE A 90 13.83 14.37 54.98
N ALA A 91 14.49 13.22 55.15
CA ALA A 91 15.57 12.78 54.27
C ALA A 91 14.99 12.03 53.06
N PRO A 92 15.62 12.12 51.87
CA PRO A 92 15.24 11.31 50.72
C PRO A 92 15.37 9.82 51.03
N ILE A 93 14.77 8.99 50.18
CA ILE A 93 14.94 7.53 50.27
C ILE A 93 16.42 7.22 50.00
N PRO A 94 17.09 6.40 50.82
CA PRO A 94 18.49 6.06 50.63
C PRO A 94 18.73 5.47 49.25
N GLU A 95 19.85 5.85 48.63
CA GLU A 95 20.25 5.35 47.31
C GLU A 95 20.25 3.81 47.25
N SER A 96 20.65 3.14 48.34
CA SER A 96 20.63 1.67 48.42
C SER A 96 19.23 1.06 48.31
N GLU A 97 18.19 1.75 48.78
CA GLU A 97 16.79 1.30 48.67
C GLU A 97 16.20 1.69 47.30
N MET A 98 16.62 2.83 46.74
CA MET A 98 16.21 3.28 45.42
C MET A 98 16.88 2.53 44.27
N ALA A 99 18.08 1.97 44.44
CA ALA A 99 18.84 1.31 43.38
C ALA A 99 18.04 0.26 42.57
N PRO A 100 17.37 -0.73 43.18
CA PRO A 100 16.56 -1.69 42.42
C PRO A 100 15.33 -1.06 41.77
N ILE A 101 14.78 -0.01 42.38
CA ILE A 101 13.59 0.70 41.91
C ILE A 101 13.96 1.56 40.70
N ASN A 102 15.13 2.18 40.70
CA ASN A 102 15.66 2.91 39.56
C ASN A 102 15.79 2.03 38.32
N VAL A 103 16.21 0.77 38.46
CA VAL A 103 16.22 -0.19 37.35
C VAL A 103 14.82 -0.39 36.77
N VAL A 104 13.79 -0.50 37.62
CA VAL A 104 12.40 -0.64 37.18
C VAL A 104 11.92 0.63 36.46
N LEU A 105 12.22 1.82 37.01
CA LEU A 105 11.85 3.09 36.40
C LEU A 105 12.55 3.31 35.06
N ASP A 106 13.83 2.96 34.95
CA ASP A 106 14.58 3.07 33.70
C ASP A 106 14.04 2.08 32.65
N THR A 107 13.62 0.88 33.09
CA THR A 107 12.95 -0.10 32.22
C THR A 107 11.60 0.43 31.73
N LEU A 108 10.81 1.04 32.62
CA LEU A 108 9.52 1.66 32.26
C LEU A 108 9.73 2.75 31.20
N ARG A 109 10.65 3.67 31.43
CA ARG A 109 10.99 4.75 30.50
C ARG A 109 11.47 4.23 29.14
N SER A 110 12.27 3.15 29.13
CA SER A 110 12.71 2.49 27.90
C SER A 110 11.55 1.83 27.15
N ASN A 111 10.59 1.25 27.87
CA ASN A 111 9.42 0.64 27.27
C ASN A 111 8.49 1.71 26.68
N ASP A 112 8.29 2.83 27.36
CA ASP A 112 7.46 3.94 26.85
C ASP A 112 8.02 4.50 25.54
N ALA A 113 9.35 4.68 25.47
CA ALA A 113 10.02 5.09 24.24
C ALA A 113 9.81 4.07 23.11
N THR A 114 9.95 2.78 23.41
CA THR A 114 9.76 1.69 22.44
C THR A 114 8.32 1.61 21.94
N ILE A 115 7.34 1.75 22.84
CA ILE A 115 5.91 1.75 22.49
C ILE A 115 5.59 2.94 21.59
N SER A 116 6.14 4.11 21.88
CA SER A 116 5.93 5.31 21.05
C SER A 116 6.49 5.11 19.64
N GLU A 117 7.72 4.60 19.51
CA GLU A 117 8.31 4.28 18.21
C GLU A 117 7.51 3.20 17.44
N GLN A 118 6.98 2.20 18.15
CA GLN A 118 6.16 1.16 17.54
C GLN A 118 4.82 1.72 17.05
N ALA A 119 4.20 2.63 17.81
CA ALA A 119 2.96 3.29 17.40
C ALA A 119 3.16 4.10 16.11
N GLU A 120 4.28 4.81 15.98
CA GLU A 120 4.63 5.54 14.74
C GLU A 120 4.82 4.59 13.56
N LYS A 121 5.55 3.48 13.75
CA LYS A 121 5.74 2.46 12.70
C LYS A 121 4.46 1.78 12.29
N ILE A 122 3.56 1.50 13.24
CA ILE A 122 2.24 0.93 12.96
C ILE A 122 1.43 1.91 12.12
N ALA A 123 1.38 3.19 12.48
CA ALA A 123 0.68 4.21 11.70
C ALA A 123 1.24 4.34 10.26
N GLU A 124 2.57 4.25 10.10
CA GLU A 124 3.20 4.24 8.77
C GLU A 124 2.82 3.00 7.94
N LEU A 125 2.81 1.82 8.56
CA LEU A 125 2.41 0.58 7.91
C LEU A 125 0.93 0.58 7.54
N GLU A 126 0.05 1.08 8.43
CA GLU A 126 -1.38 1.23 8.16
C GLU A 126 -1.62 2.15 6.95
N ALA A 127 -0.90 3.27 6.85
CA ALA A 127 -0.97 4.15 5.68
C ALA A 127 -0.52 3.47 4.38
N LYS A 128 0.57 2.67 4.43
CA LYS A 128 1.02 1.89 3.26
C LYS A 128 0.03 0.81 2.86
N VAL A 129 -0.63 0.17 3.83
CA VAL A 129 -1.68 -0.81 3.56
C VAL A 129 -2.87 -0.15 2.87
N GLU A 130 -3.30 1.01 3.34
CA GLU A 130 -4.37 1.79 2.71
C GLU A 130 -4.01 2.22 1.27
N GLU A 131 -2.75 2.61 1.03
CA GLU A 131 -2.26 2.92 -0.32
C GLU A 131 -2.25 1.69 -1.26
N LEU A 132 -1.95 0.50 -0.72
CA LEU A 132 -1.85 -0.74 -1.49
C LEU A 132 -3.19 -1.45 -1.73
N GLU A 133 -4.19 -1.27 -0.86
CA GLU A 133 -5.55 -1.83 -1.02
C GLU A 133 -6.16 -1.67 -2.43
N PRO A 134 -6.15 -0.48 -3.07
CA PRO A 134 -6.72 -0.32 -4.40
C PRO A 134 -5.98 -1.10 -5.49
N TYR A 135 -4.71 -1.47 -5.28
CA TYR A 135 -3.94 -2.23 -6.25
C TYR A 135 -4.29 -3.72 -6.24
N VAL A 136 -4.70 -4.28 -5.10
CA VAL A 136 -5.22 -5.66 -5.02
C VAL A 136 -6.46 -5.81 -5.90
N GLY A 137 -7.40 -4.87 -5.81
CA GLY A 137 -8.59 -4.89 -6.68
C GLY A 137 -8.28 -4.63 -8.17
N LYS A 138 -7.23 -3.85 -8.47
CA LYS A 138 -6.76 -3.65 -9.86
C LYS A 138 -6.09 -4.89 -10.42
N SER A 139 -5.27 -5.60 -9.65
CA SER A 139 -4.61 -6.83 -10.09
C SER A 139 -5.61 -7.93 -10.40
N GLU A 140 -6.64 -8.11 -9.57
CA GLU A 140 -7.72 -9.08 -9.84
C GLU A 140 -8.51 -8.76 -11.12
N LYS A 141 -8.71 -7.47 -11.43
CA LYS A 141 -9.36 -7.05 -12.68
C LYS A 141 -8.47 -7.33 -13.88
N LEU A 142 -7.19 -6.94 -13.81
CA LEU A 142 -6.22 -7.19 -14.86
C LEU A 142 -6.04 -8.68 -15.13
N GLU A 143 -6.05 -9.52 -14.10
CA GLU A 143 -5.96 -10.97 -14.25
C GLU A 143 -7.14 -11.53 -15.07
N LYS A 144 -8.37 -11.09 -14.77
CA LYS A 144 -9.57 -11.44 -15.55
C LYS A 144 -9.51 -10.93 -16.99
N GLU A 145 -9.03 -9.71 -17.21
CA GLU A 145 -8.86 -9.15 -18.55
C GLU A 145 -7.82 -9.94 -19.37
N VAL A 146 -6.71 -10.33 -18.75
CA VAL A 146 -5.68 -11.17 -19.38
C VAL A 146 -6.25 -12.53 -19.75
N GLU A 147 -7.04 -13.16 -18.88
CA GLU A 147 -7.67 -14.44 -19.17
C GLU A 147 -8.71 -14.34 -20.31
N GLN A 148 -9.49 -13.26 -20.33
CA GLN A 148 -10.40 -12.98 -21.44
C GLN A 148 -9.66 -12.73 -22.76
N LEU A 149 -8.55 -11.98 -22.72
CA LEU A 149 -7.74 -11.72 -23.92
C LEU A 149 -7.08 -12.99 -24.43
N LYS A 150 -6.56 -13.86 -23.54
CA LYS A 150 -6.03 -15.17 -23.92
C LYS A 150 -7.08 -16.01 -24.63
N SER A 151 -8.28 -16.11 -24.07
CA SER A 151 -9.39 -16.85 -24.70
C SER A 151 -9.78 -16.27 -26.07
N LYS A 152 -9.79 -14.94 -26.23
CA LYS A 152 -10.05 -14.31 -27.53
C LYS A 152 -8.95 -14.61 -28.55
N VAL A 153 -7.69 -14.59 -28.14
CA VAL A 153 -6.55 -14.91 -29.02
C VAL A 153 -6.66 -16.35 -29.51
N GLU A 154 -6.92 -17.31 -28.61
CA GLU A 154 -7.13 -18.71 -28.99
C GLU A 154 -8.29 -18.88 -29.97
N SER A 155 -9.40 -18.17 -29.77
CA SER A 155 -10.54 -18.17 -30.71
C SER A 155 -10.16 -17.61 -32.07
N LEU A 156 -9.45 -16.48 -32.12
CA LEU A 156 -9.03 -15.86 -33.39
C LEU A 156 -8.00 -16.71 -34.13
N GLU A 157 -7.10 -17.40 -33.41
CA GLU A 157 -6.16 -18.34 -34.02
C GLU A 157 -6.90 -19.54 -34.65
N ALA A 158 -7.95 -20.06 -33.98
CA ALA A 158 -8.80 -21.11 -34.54
C ALA A 158 -9.57 -20.63 -35.78
N GLU A 159 -10.19 -19.44 -35.71
CA GLU A 159 -10.89 -18.84 -36.86
C GLU A 159 -9.95 -18.58 -38.04
N LYS A 160 -8.73 -18.10 -37.78
CA LYS A 160 -7.70 -17.90 -38.81
C LYS A 160 -7.30 -19.22 -39.45
N ALA A 161 -7.15 -20.29 -38.67
CA ALA A 161 -6.85 -21.62 -39.20
C ALA A 161 -7.99 -22.14 -40.09
N GLU A 162 -9.24 -21.99 -39.66
CA GLU A 162 -10.42 -22.37 -40.46
C GLU A 162 -10.53 -21.55 -41.75
N GLN A 163 -10.27 -20.25 -41.69
CA GLN A 163 -10.24 -19.39 -42.88
C GLN A 163 -9.12 -19.78 -43.84
N ALA A 164 -7.93 -20.11 -43.32
CA ALA A 164 -6.81 -20.58 -44.15
C ALA A 164 -7.17 -21.90 -44.87
N GLU A 165 -7.88 -22.82 -44.20
CA GLU A 165 -8.37 -24.05 -44.83
C GLU A 165 -9.39 -23.76 -45.94
N LYS A 166 -10.36 -22.87 -45.68
CA LYS A 166 -11.34 -22.43 -46.70
C LYS A 166 -10.67 -21.76 -47.90
N ILE A 167 -9.70 -20.87 -47.67
CA ILE A 167 -8.95 -20.20 -48.73
C ILE A 167 -8.20 -21.23 -49.58
N ALA A 168 -7.51 -22.19 -48.96
CA ALA A 168 -6.84 -23.27 -49.68
C ALA A 168 -7.81 -24.12 -50.52
N GLU A 169 -9.03 -24.37 -50.03
CA GLU A 169 -10.07 -25.06 -50.78
C GLU A 169 -10.55 -24.27 -52.01
N PHE A 170 -10.63 -22.94 -51.93
CA PHE A 170 -10.98 -22.07 -53.05
C PHE A 170 -9.84 -21.87 -54.04
N GLU A 171 -8.59 -21.74 -53.58
CA GLU A 171 -7.40 -21.65 -54.43
C GLU A 171 -7.25 -22.89 -55.34
N GLY A 172 -7.62 -24.08 -54.86
CA GLY A 172 -7.64 -25.29 -55.68
C GLY A 172 -8.74 -25.34 -56.75
N LYS A 173 -9.82 -24.54 -56.59
CA LYS A 173 -10.97 -24.49 -57.51
C LYS A 173 -10.90 -23.34 -58.51
N LEU A 174 -10.18 -22.26 -58.19
CA LEU A 174 -9.93 -21.11 -59.07
C LEU A 174 -9.29 -21.49 -60.43
N PRO A 175 -8.23 -22.32 -60.51
CA PRO A 175 -7.65 -22.68 -61.81
C PRO A 175 -8.56 -23.59 -62.65
N VAL A 176 -9.47 -24.35 -62.02
CA VAL A 176 -10.43 -25.21 -62.75
C VAL A 176 -11.51 -24.37 -63.44
N ALA A 177 -11.93 -23.26 -62.82
CA ALA A 177 -12.87 -22.34 -63.44
C ALA A 177 -12.29 -21.69 -64.71
N GLU A 178 -10.98 -21.45 -64.79
CA GLU A 178 -10.36 -20.78 -65.93
C GLU A 178 -10.31 -21.69 -67.18
N ASP A 179 -9.98 -22.97 -67.03
CA ASP A 179 -9.97 -23.94 -68.14
C ASP A 179 -11.39 -24.27 -68.63
N GLU A 180 -12.36 -24.44 -67.72
CA GLU A 180 -13.77 -24.65 -68.10
C GLU A 180 -14.37 -23.41 -68.75
N LEU A 181 -14.05 -22.20 -68.26
CA LEU A 181 -14.46 -20.95 -68.88
C LEU A 181 -13.85 -20.82 -70.28
N ASN A 182 -12.58 -21.14 -70.44
CA ASN A 182 -11.90 -21.13 -71.74
C ASN A 182 -12.47 -22.16 -72.72
N ALA A 183 -12.85 -23.34 -72.26
CA ALA A 183 -13.53 -24.35 -73.07
C ALA A 183 -14.93 -23.87 -73.49
N THR A 184 -15.70 -23.30 -72.57
CA THR A 184 -17.04 -22.78 -72.84
C THR A 184 -16.99 -21.59 -73.81
N ILE A 185 -16.02 -20.68 -73.64
CA ILE A 185 -15.77 -19.57 -74.56
C ILE A 185 -15.41 -20.11 -75.95
N LYS A 186 -14.51 -21.11 -76.05
CA LYS A 186 -14.16 -21.74 -77.33
C LYS A 186 -15.36 -22.40 -78.02
N ASP A 187 -16.23 -23.06 -77.28
CA ASP A 187 -17.42 -23.72 -77.82
C ASP A 187 -18.45 -22.69 -78.32
N ILE A 188 -18.66 -21.61 -77.56
CA ILE A 188 -19.53 -20.50 -77.96
C ILE A 188 -18.98 -19.83 -79.23
N VAL A 189 -17.67 -19.54 -79.27
CA VAL A 189 -17.01 -18.91 -80.42
C VAL A 189 -17.06 -19.83 -81.65
N THR A 190 -16.77 -21.13 -81.51
CA THR A 190 -16.82 -22.06 -82.65
C THR A 190 -18.24 -22.30 -83.15
N LYS A 191 -19.24 -22.30 -82.28
CA LYS A 191 -20.65 -22.37 -82.68
C LYS A 191 -21.09 -21.11 -83.40
N ALA A 192 -20.76 -19.93 -82.87
CA ALA A 192 -21.02 -18.65 -83.52
C ALA A 192 -20.31 -18.55 -84.89
N LEU A 193 -19.08 -19.05 -85.01
CA LEU A 193 -18.34 -19.10 -86.28
C LEU A 193 -18.99 -20.09 -87.27
N LYS A 194 -19.41 -21.28 -86.79
CA LYS A 194 -20.14 -22.25 -87.62
C LYS A 194 -21.48 -21.72 -88.09
N ASP A 195 -22.24 -21.05 -87.24
CA ASP A 195 -23.52 -20.45 -87.60
C ASP A 195 -23.32 -19.28 -88.57
N ALA A 196 -22.27 -18.48 -88.40
CA ALA A 196 -21.89 -17.44 -89.36
C ALA A 196 -21.46 -18.05 -90.71
N VAL A 197 -20.66 -19.12 -90.73
CA VAL A 197 -20.23 -19.80 -91.97
C VAL A 197 -21.39 -20.57 -92.62
N ALA A 198 -22.32 -21.13 -91.86
CA ALA A 198 -23.50 -21.83 -92.37
C ALA A 198 -24.56 -20.87 -92.93
N THR A 199 -24.56 -19.61 -92.48
CA THR A 199 -25.41 -18.54 -93.04
C THR A 199 -24.75 -17.77 -94.18
N VAL A 200 -23.47 -18.05 -94.48
CA VAL A 200 -22.81 -17.55 -95.69
C VAL A 200 -23.19 -18.46 -96.87
N PRO A 201 -23.97 -17.99 -97.86
CA PRO A 201 -24.18 -18.74 -99.10
C PRO A 201 -22.83 -18.96 -99.78
N VAL A 202 -22.57 -20.19 -100.24
CA VAL A 202 -21.40 -20.56 -101.04
C VAL A 202 -21.40 -19.72 -102.31
N GLY A 203 -20.68 -18.60 -102.28
CA GLY A 203 -20.56 -17.69 -103.41
C GLY A 203 -20.44 -16.21 -103.04
N ALA A 204 -19.41 -15.82 -102.28
CA ALA A 204 -18.87 -14.45 -102.33
C ALA A 204 -17.43 -14.43 -101.80
N ALA A 205 -16.58 -13.69 -102.50
CA ALA A 205 -15.14 -13.71 -102.40
C ALA A 205 -14.57 -12.86 -101.24
N ALA A 206 -13.33 -13.23 -100.90
CA ALA A 206 -12.20 -12.35 -100.56
C ALA A 206 -12.15 -11.64 -99.19
N ALA A 207 -10.93 -11.74 -98.64
CA ALA A 207 -10.12 -10.69 -98.04
C ALA A 207 -9.85 -10.82 -96.53
N ALA A 208 -8.54 -10.86 -96.24
CA ALA A 208 -7.83 -10.26 -95.09
C ALA A 208 -8.29 -10.69 -93.69
N GLY A 209 -7.45 -11.14 -92.77
CA GLY A 209 -6.05 -10.84 -92.44
C GLY A 209 -5.98 -11.14 -90.93
N ALA A 210 -5.07 -12.00 -90.45
CA ALA A 210 -3.76 -11.59 -89.96
C ALA A 210 -3.83 -10.41 -88.96
N GLU A 211 -3.68 -10.74 -87.67
CA GLU A 211 -3.03 -10.01 -86.55
C GLU A 211 -3.69 -10.51 -85.25
N ALA A 212 -3.07 -11.31 -84.36
CA ALA A 212 -1.75 -11.18 -83.74
C ALA A 212 -1.50 -9.76 -83.21
N GLY A 213 -2.13 -9.47 -82.06
CA GLY A 213 -1.92 -8.24 -81.30
C GLY A 213 -1.79 -8.59 -79.82
N GLU A 214 -0.55 -8.78 -79.40
CA GLU A 214 -0.07 -8.89 -78.03
C GLU A 214 0.21 -7.49 -77.48
N ALA A 215 -0.38 -7.12 -76.35
CA ALA A 215 -0.01 -6.00 -75.47
C ALA A 215 -1.03 -5.91 -74.32
N ALA A 216 -0.70 -5.76 -73.05
CA ALA A 216 0.58 -5.70 -72.35
C ALA A 216 0.26 -6.05 -70.88
N ALA A 217 1.10 -6.89 -70.27
CA ALA A 217 1.15 -7.03 -68.82
C ALA A 217 1.81 -5.78 -68.25
N ALA A 218 1.15 -5.13 -67.30
CA ALA A 218 1.78 -4.16 -66.41
C ALA A 218 2.10 -4.88 -65.10
N GLU A 219 3.38 -5.04 -64.82
CA GLU A 219 3.88 -5.44 -63.50
C GLU A 219 4.31 -4.21 -62.68
N PRO A 220 4.40 -4.36 -61.34
CA PRO A 220 4.20 -3.30 -60.34
C PRO A 220 5.51 -2.76 -59.77
N GLU A 221 5.45 -1.60 -59.10
CA GLU A 221 6.44 -1.05 -58.14
C GLU A 221 5.91 0.35 -57.73
N GLU A 222 6.09 0.91 -56.53
CA GLU A 222 6.51 0.48 -55.20
C GLU A 222 6.17 1.66 -54.25
N GLU A 223 6.03 1.37 -52.96
CA GLU A 223 6.17 2.26 -51.79
C GLU A 223 5.33 3.55 -51.68
N ALA A 224 4.22 3.45 -50.95
CA ALA A 224 3.77 4.53 -50.08
C ALA A 224 4.01 4.10 -48.62
N GLY A 225 5.05 4.67 -48.02
CA GLY A 225 5.54 4.33 -46.69
C GLY A 225 4.47 4.38 -45.60
N VAL A 226 4.51 3.37 -44.73
CA VAL A 226 3.83 3.41 -43.43
C VAL A 226 4.58 4.45 -42.58
N PRO A 227 3.90 5.46 -41.99
CA PRO A 227 4.57 6.39 -41.09
C PRO A 227 5.08 5.63 -39.86
N ASP A 228 6.35 5.87 -39.50
CA ASP A 228 7.09 5.33 -38.32
C ASP A 228 6.51 5.73 -36.95
N SER A 229 5.22 6.07 -36.87
CA SER A 229 4.54 6.51 -35.66
C SER A 229 3.67 5.43 -35.04
N PHE A 230 4.05 4.15 -35.15
CA PHE A 230 3.60 3.14 -34.18
C PHE A 230 4.66 3.06 -33.09
N GLY A 231 4.50 3.94 -32.09
CA GLY A 231 5.41 4.11 -30.98
C GLY A 231 5.47 2.90 -30.06
N PHE A 232 6.26 1.90 -30.46
CA PHE A 232 6.89 0.99 -29.51
C PHE A 232 8.34 1.43 -29.36
N GLY A 233 8.63 2.06 -28.22
CA GLY A 233 9.91 2.70 -27.95
C GLY A 233 11.09 1.78 -28.27
N ALA A 234 11.96 2.27 -29.15
CA ALA A 234 13.27 1.70 -29.36
C ALA A 234 14.01 1.66 -28.02
N SER A 235 14.39 0.45 -27.62
CA SER A 235 15.33 0.19 -26.55
C SER A 235 16.70 0.78 -26.93
N GLY A 236 16.93 2.02 -26.52
CA GLY A 236 18.20 2.72 -26.64
C GLY A 236 18.62 3.28 -25.29
N SER A 237 19.26 2.42 -24.50
CA SER A 237 20.27 2.76 -23.48
C SER A 237 20.23 4.17 -22.87
N ASP A 238 19.32 4.39 -21.91
CA ASP A 238 19.64 4.97 -20.61
C ASP A 238 18.40 4.81 -19.73
N GLY A 239 18.60 4.27 -18.54
CA GLY A 239 17.55 3.73 -17.70
C GLY A 239 16.63 4.80 -17.13
N ASP A 240 15.35 4.75 -17.49
CA ASP A 240 14.24 4.96 -16.57
C ASP A 240 13.01 4.19 -17.10
N GLY A 241 12.61 3.20 -16.32
CA GLY A 241 11.58 2.22 -16.68
C GLY A 241 10.18 2.81 -16.70
N PHE A 242 9.34 2.24 -17.58
CA PHE A 242 7.89 2.35 -17.51
C PHE A 242 7.41 1.89 -16.14
N GLY A 243 6.94 2.83 -15.32
CA GLY A 243 6.30 2.57 -14.04
C GLY A 243 4.91 1.97 -14.25
N PHE A 244 4.73 0.77 -13.69
CA PHE A 244 3.44 0.29 -13.21
C PHE A 244 3.31 0.65 -11.73
#